data_AF-A0A7X7Z3H5-F1
#
_entry.id   AF-A0A7X7Z3H5-F1
#
_cell.length_a   1.000
_cell.length_b   1.000
_cell.length_c   1.000
_cell.angle_alpha   90.00
_cell.angle_beta   90.00
_cell.angle_gamma   90.00
#
_symmetry.space_group_name_H-M   'P 1'
#
loop_
_entity.id
_entity.type
_entity.pdbx_description
1 polymer ?
#
loop_
_entity_poly.entity_id
_entity_poly.type
_entity_poly.pdbx_seq_one_letter_code
_entity_poly.pdbx_strand_id
1 'polypeptide(L)'
;MIAKLSPAGIEQWVVETPRHSLDYVGFPLLQFSKNGNLYHYIGYYELYLDKIADSGDCFIDGTRYLEGAVNPENVCQVCDPAQAQDEWSAAENGTACDDGVWCNGDADQCLDGECGTHSGNLCPDNGLFCDGPEVCNESTNACESAGSPCLWCEGYFTCDEGTDACVFDHLPCPDDGLYCDGTEECGEESHECGHSGDPCGTGEICNEEADACDSADDDDDDNDDNDDNDDNDDNDDNDDNDDNDDNDDNDDNDDNDDNDDNDDNDDNDDWIDDDDDTTGGVRAGGEDSDNGSGCSC
;
A
#
# COMPACT_ATOMS: atom_id res chain seq x y z
N MET A 1 23.78 49.89 -21.23
CA MET A 1 23.30 49.27 -19.99
C MET A 1 24.23 49.67 -18.86
N ILE A 2 23.84 50.64 -18.03
CA ILE A 2 24.48 50.88 -16.73
C ILE A 2 23.33 51.09 -15.75
N ALA A 3 22.95 50.05 -15.02
CA ALA A 3 22.08 50.16 -13.87
C ALA A 3 22.92 50.67 -12.69
N LYS A 4 22.53 51.79 -12.09
CA LYS A 4 23.08 52.23 -10.81
C LYS A 4 21.97 52.17 -9.78
N LEU A 5 22.07 51.20 -8.88
CA LEU A 5 21.20 51.06 -7.72
C LEU A 5 21.40 52.25 -6.78
N SER A 6 20.30 52.95 -6.46
CA SER A 6 20.19 53.96 -5.41
C SER A 6 19.30 53.40 -4.28
N PRO A 7 19.46 53.81 -3.00
CA PRO A 7 19.05 53.05 -1.81
C PRO A 7 17.54 52.92 -1.55
N ALA A 8 16.68 53.20 -2.54
CA ALA A 8 15.23 53.27 -2.40
C ALA A 8 14.46 52.30 -3.31
N GLY A 9 15.10 51.27 -3.88
CA GLY A 9 14.43 50.27 -4.72
C GLY A 9 13.96 50.77 -6.09
N ILE A 10 14.44 51.94 -6.54
CA ILE A 10 14.08 52.50 -7.85
C ILE A 10 15.07 51.98 -8.90
N GLU A 11 14.66 51.03 -9.73
CA GLU A 11 15.42 50.64 -10.91
C GLU A 11 15.25 51.71 -12.01
N GLN A 12 16.30 52.48 -12.27
CA GLN A 12 16.34 53.47 -13.34
C GLN A 12 16.74 52.80 -14.67
N TRP A 13 15.82 52.79 -15.64
CA TRP A 13 16.09 52.36 -17.01
C TRP A 13 16.10 53.59 -17.94
N VAL A 14 17.24 53.86 -18.59
CA VAL A 14 17.39 54.96 -19.56
C VAL A 14 17.12 54.40 -20.96
N VAL A 15 16.01 54.80 -21.59
CA VAL A 15 15.68 54.45 -22.98
C VAL A 15 16.02 55.64 -23.89
N GLU A 16 17.00 55.47 -24.78
CA GLU A 16 17.33 56.46 -25.81
C GLU A 16 16.47 56.21 -27.07
N THR A 17 15.56 57.14 -27.42
CA THR A 17 14.80 57.06 -28.68
C THR A 17 15.49 57.86 -29.79
N PRO A 18 15.47 57.41 -31.07
CA PRO A 18 16.08 58.15 -32.17
C PRO A 18 15.15 59.26 -32.66
N ARG A 19 15.72 60.48 -32.74
CA ARG A 19 15.06 61.71 -33.19
C ARG A 19 14.57 61.64 -34.63
N HIS A 20 13.36 62.16 -34.89
CA HIS A 20 13.10 62.99 -36.07
C HIS A 20 11.96 64.00 -35.82
N SER A 21 12.30 65.29 -35.94
CA SER A 21 11.46 66.45 -36.31
C SER A 21 10.26 66.82 -35.40
N LEU A 22 10.13 67.97 -34.76
CA LEU A 22 10.84 69.26 -34.69
C LEU A 22 10.41 69.91 -33.35
N ASP A 23 11.33 70.61 -32.70
CA ASP A 23 11.12 71.56 -31.58
C ASP A 23 10.51 71.05 -30.27
N TYR A 24 11.27 70.24 -29.51
CA TYR A 24 11.27 70.29 -28.04
C TYR A 24 12.63 69.82 -27.53
N VAL A 25 13.25 70.60 -26.64
CA VAL A 25 14.56 70.31 -26.04
C VAL A 25 14.51 68.99 -25.29
N GLY A 26 15.17 67.97 -25.82
CA GLY A 26 15.21 66.62 -25.26
C GLY A 26 15.95 66.59 -23.94
N PHE A 27 15.22 66.58 -22.83
CA PHE A 27 15.67 65.98 -21.59
C PHE A 27 15.48 64.46 -21.71
N PRO A 28 16.39 63.62 -21.15
CA PRO A 28 16.12 62.20 -21.07
C PRO A 28 14.83 62.02 -20.27
N LEU A 29 13.82 61.40 -20.90
CA LEU A 29 12.58 61.03 -20.22
C LEU A 29 12.96 60.00 -19.16
N LEU A 30 13.10 60.43 -17.91
CA LEU A 30 13.22 59.53 -16.77
C LEU A 30 11.82 58.97 -16.51
N GLN A 31 11.69 57.65 -16.66
CA GLN A 31 10.48 56.90 -16.34
C GLN A 31 10.73 56.16 -15.03
N PHE A 32 9.78 56.20 -14.11
CA PHE A 32 9.82 55.39 -12.89
C PHE A 32 8.40 54.91 -12.54
N SER A 33 8.32 53.73 -11.91
CA SER A 33 7.07 53.13 -11.44
C SER A 33 6.92 53.31 -9.93
N LYS A 34 5.72 53.66 -9.48
CA LYS A 34 5.36 53.66 -8.06
C LYS A 34 3.84 53.43 -7.91
N ASN A 35 3.45 52.44 -7.11
CA ASN A 35 2.04 52.10 -6.80
C ASN A 35 1.18 51.94 -8.08
N GLY A 36 1.62 51.09 -9.02
CA GLY A 36 0.91 50.86 -10.30
C GLY A 36 0.90 52.03 -11.30
N ASN A 37 1.51 53.17 -10.96
CA ASN A 37 1.54 54.35 -11.82
C ASN A 37 2.91 54.51 -12.49
N LEU A 38 2.91 54.76 -13.80
CA LEU A 38 4.09 55.16 -14.55
C LEU A 38 4.21 56.69 -14.56
N TYR A 39 5.36 57.20 -14.13
CA TYR A 39 5.62 58.63 -14.07
C TYR A 39 6.56 59.04 -15.20
N HIS A 40 6.18 60.06 -15.97
CA HIS A 40 7.07 60.71 -16.95
C HIS A 40 7.60 62.03 -16.41
N TYR A 41 8.92 62.21 -16.52
CA TYR A 41 9.56 63.48 -16.16
C TYR A 41 9.66 64.42 -17.38
N ILE A 42 8.85 65.48 -17.42
CA ILE A 42 8.89 66.53 -18.46
C ILE A 42 9.31 67.88 -17.83
N GLY A 43 10.53 67.93 -17.30
CA GLY A 43 11.13 69.18 -16.80
C GLY A 43 10.78 69.58 -15.37
N TYR A 44 11.32 70.73 -14.96
CA TYR A 44 11.70 71.02 -13.57
C TYR A 44 10.57 71.16 -12.53
N TYR A 45 9.28 71.24 -12.90
CA TYR A 45 8.23 71.62 -11.92
C TYR A 45 6.86 70.94 -12.07
N GLU A 46 6.62 70.07 -13.06
CA GLU A 46 5.31 69.42 -13.23
C GLU A 46 5.48 67.92 -13.54
N LEU A 47 5.03 67.08 -12.61
CA LEU A 47 4.81 65.65 -12.86
C LEU A 47 3.45 65.53 -13.55
N TYR A 48 3.42 65.10 -14.82
CA TYR A 48 2.17 64.69 -15.45
C TYR A 48 1.97 63.20 -15.13
N LEU A 49 0.87 62.89 -14.42
CA LEU A 49 0.38 61.52 -14.28
C LEU A 49 -0.15 61.10 -15.65
N ASP A 50 0.65 60.42 -16.45
CA ASP A 50 0.08 59.52 -17.45
C ASP A 50 -0.44 58.34 -16.63
N LYS A 51 -1.75 58.33 -16.36
CA LYS A 51 -2.42 57.15 -15.80
C LYS A 51 -2.25 56.03 -16.82
N ILE A 52 -1.18 55.24 -16.71
CA ILE A 52 -0.94 54.09 -17.61
C ILE A 52 -1.79 52.88 -17.19
N ALA A 53 -2.37 52.89 -15.99
CA ALA A 53 -3.61 52.18 -15.75
C ALA A 53 -4.75 53.07 -16.26
N ASP A 54 -5.29 52.75 -17.44
CA ASP A 54 -6.71 53.02 -17.63
C ASP A 54 -7.40 52.41 -16.41
N SER A 55 -8.40 53.09 -15.85
CA SER A 55 -8.92 52.76 -14.50
C SER A 55 -9.60 51.38 -14.38
N GLY A 56 -9.39 50.48 -15.36
CA GLY A 56 -9.89 49.12 -15.43
C GLY A 56 -8.81 48.07 -15.81
N ASP A 57 -7.52 48.29 -15.51
CA ASP A 57 -6.47 47.27 -15.70
C ASP A 57 -5.56 47.11 -14.48
N CYS A 58 -4.93 45.93 -14.34
CA CYS A 58 -3.89 45.66 -13.35
C CYS A 58 -2.50 45.67 -14.00
N PHE A 59 -1.49 46.04 -13.23
CA PHE A 59 -0.08 46.05 -13.61
C PHE A 59 0.75 45.25 -12.61
N ILE A 60 0.82 43.94 -12.83
CA ILE A 60 1.39 42.95 -11.90
C ILE A 60 2.73 42.48 -12.48
N ASP A 61 3.80 42.53 -11.68
CA ASP A 61 5.17 42.15 -12.07
C ASP A 61 5.67 42.77 -13.39
N GLY A 62 5.27 44.02 -13.66
CA GLY A 62 5.67 44.74 -14.88
C GLY A 62 4.84 44.42 -16.12
N THR A 63 3.79 43.60 -16.00
CA THR A 63 2.90 43.20 -17.10
C THR A 63 1.50 43.78 -16.90
N ARG A 64 0.89 44.30 -17.98
CA ARG A 64 -0.49 44.80 -17.97
C ARG A 64 -1.47 43.64 -18.22
N TYR A 65 -2.41 43.47 -17.30
CA TYR A 65 -3.53 42.54 -17.38
C TYR A 65 -4.85 43.32 -17.45
N LEU A 66 -5.77 42.89 -18.32
CA LEU A 66 -7.10 43.48 -18.41
C LEU A 66 -7.93 43.04 -17.19
N GLU A 67 -8.91 43.85 -16.76
CA GLU A 67 -9.90 43.45 -15.75
C GLU A 67 -10.51 42.09 -16.09
N GLY A 68 -10.56 41.21 -15.09
CA GLY A 68 -11.03 39.83 -15.20
C GLY A 68 -10.02 38.85 -15.78
N ALA A 69 -8.80 39.26 -16.13
CA ALA A 69 -7.75 38.31 -16.50
C ALA A 69 -7.42 37.38 -15.33
N VAL A 70 -7.32 36.07 -15.59
CA VAL A 70 -6.97 35.04 -14.60
C VAL A 70 -5.45 34.91 -14.50
N ASN A 71 -4.92 34.68 -13.30
CA ASN A 71 -3.51 34.38 -13.10
C ASN A 71 -3.20 32.99 -13.69
N PRO A 72 -2.28 32.88 -14.67
CA PRO A 72 -1.89 31.59 -15.24
C PRO A 72 -1.26 30.60 -14.24
N GLU A 73 -0.72 31.09 -13.12
CA GLU A 73 -0.12 30.25 -12.07
C GLU A 73 -1.12 29.84 -10.98
N ASN A 74 -2.25 30.56 -10.86
CA ASN A 74 -3.29 30.25 -9.89
C ASN A 74 -4.66 30.74 -10.42
N VAL A 75 -5.51 29.81 -10.85
CA VAL A 75 -6.80 30.16 -11.45
C VAL A 75 -7.78 30.83 -10.47
N CYS A 76 -7.52 30.73 -9.16
CA CYS A 76 -8.27 31.41 -8.11
C CYS A 76 -7.81 32.84 -7.86
N GLN A 77 -6.98 33.37 -8.74
CA GLN A 77 -6.54 34.75 -8.73
C GLN A 77 -6.92 35.44 -10.04
N VAL A 78 -7.41 36.68 -9.93
CA VAL A 78 -7.88 37.50 -11.05
C VAL A 78 -7.39 38.93 -10.93
N CYS A 79 -7.29 39.61 -12.07
CA CYS A 79 -7.10 41.05 -12.11
C CYS A 79 -8.43 41.74 -11.78
N ASP A 80 -8.57 42.19 -10.54
CA ASP A 80 -9.63 43.12 -10.13
C ASP A 80 -9.00 44.47 -9.74
N PRO A 81 -8.96 45.46 -10.66
CA PRO A 81 -8.34 46.77 -10.43
C PRO A 81 -9.08 47.64 -9.39
N ALA A 82 -10.28 47.23 -8.96
CA ALA A 82 -11.00 47.88 -7.87
C ALA A 82 -10.51 47.40 -6.49
N GLN A 83 -9.97 46.19 -6.41
CA GLN A 83 -9.38 45.61 -5.19
C GLN A 83 -7.87 45.87 -5.13
N ALA A 84 -7.15 45.56 -6.21
CA ALA A 84 -5.71 45.71 -6.30
C ALA A 84 -5.27 45.98 -7.75
N GLN A 85 -4.33 46.91 -7.92
CA GLN A 85 -3.83 47.29 -9.26
C GLN A 85 -2.39 46.82 -9.51
N ASP A 86 -1.66 46.39 -8.49
CA ASP A 86 -0.27 45.94 -8.57
C ASP A 86 -0.03 44.54 -7.99
N GLU A 87 -1.10 43.84 -7.63
CA GLU A 87 -1.10 42.44 -7.19
C GLU A 87 -2.37 41.74 -7.68
N TRP A 88 -2.37 40.40 -7.63
CA TRP A 88 -3.54 39.60 -7.96
C TRP A 88 -4.59 39.66 -6.85
N SER A 89 -5.86 39.75 -7.25
CA SER A 89 -7.01 39.69 -6.34
C SER A 89 -7.57 38.28 -6.27
N ALA A 90 -8.19 37.90 -5.15
CA ALA A 90 -8.90 36.63 -5.05
C ALA A 90 -10.07 36.57 -6.05
N ALA A 91 -10.20 35.45 -6.75
CA ALA A 91 -11.40 35.13 -7.52
C ALA A 91 -12.61 34.97 -6.60
N GLU A 92 -13.81 35.02 -7.19
CA GLU A 92 -15.04 34.79 -6.44
C GLU A 92 -15.05 33.38 -5.84
N ASN A 93 -15.42 33.26 -4.56
CA ASN A 93 -15.54 31.96 -3.90
C ASN A 93 -16.55 31.07 -4.65
N GLY A 94 -16.20 29.81 -4.88
CA GLY A 94 -17.01 28.89 -5.69
C GLY A 94 -16.67 28.89 -7.19
N THR A 95 -15.75 29.77 -7.64
CA THR A 95 -15.20 29.68 -9.01
C THR A 95 -14.52 28.32 -9.18
N ALA A 96 -14.80 27.63 -10.29
CA ALA A 96 -14.19 26.34 -10.58
C ALA A 96 -12.68 26.47 -10.75
N CYS A 97 -11.92 25.58 -10.12
CA CYS A 97 -10.48 25.48 -10.23
C CYS A 97 -10.06 24.01 -10.30
N ASP A 98 -8.75 23.78 -10.36
CA ASP A 98 -8.10 22.46 -10.30
C ASP A 98 -6.71 22.70 -9.71
N ASP A 99 -6.42 22.09 -8.56
CA ASP A 99 -5.11 22.20 -7.90
C ASP A 99 -4.11 21.12 -8.35
N GLY A 100 -4.55 20.24 -9.26
CA GLY A 100 -3.78 19.14 -9.81
C GLY A 100 -3.66 17.93 -8.90
N VAL A 101 -4.31 17.93 -7.73
CA VAL A 101 -4.43 16.75 -6.87
C VAL A 101 -5.60 15.93 -7.38
N TRP A 102 -5.36 14.66 -7.70
CA TRP A 102 -6.41 13.82 -8.26
C TRP A 102 -7.38 13.35 -7.17
N CYS A 103 -6.90 12.98 -5.99
CA CYS A 103 -7.70 12.29 -4.96
C CYS A 103 -8.61 13.16 -4.09
N ASN A 104 -8.81 14.44 -4.41
CA ASN A 104 -9.62 15.35 -3.62
C ASN A 104 -11.03 15.63 -4.22
N GLY A 105 -11.28 15.26 -5.49
CA GLY A 105 -12.60 15.40 -6.11
C GLY A 105 -12.54 15.77 -7.58
N ASP A 106 -13.70 15.79 -8.25
CA ASP A 106 -13.85 16.28 -9.64
C ASP A 106 -14.29 17.75 -9.72
N ALA A 107 -14.59 18.36 -8.57
CA ALA A 107 -15.15 19.70 -8.50
C ALA A 107 -14.46 20.52 -7.42
N ASP A 108 -13.29 21.05 -7.77
CA ASP A 108 -12.57 22.00 -6.97
C ASP A 108 -13.07 23.43 -7.18
N GLN A 109 -13.05 24.18 -6.08
CA GLN A 109 -13.54 25.54 -6.02
C GLN A 109 -12.58 26.45 -5.26
N CYS A 110 -12.49 27.68 -5.77
CA CYS A 110 -11.74 28.74 -5.14
C CYS A 110 -12.35 29.13 -3.80
N LEU A 111 -11.49 29.31 -2.81
CA LEU A 111 -11.81 29.88 -1.51
C LEU A 111 -10.68 30.82 -1.09
N ASP A 112 -11.01 32.10 -0.94
CA ASP A 112 -10.09 33.14 -0.48
C ASP A 112 -8.79 33.25 -1.30
N GLY A 113 -8.88 33.03 -2.62
CA GLY A 113 -7.77 33.17 -3.56
C GLY A 113 -6.96 31.91 -3.82
N GLU A 114 -7.32 30.79 -3.18
CA GLU A 114 -6.66 29.50 -3.33
C GLU A 114 -7.66 28.44 -3.81
N CYS A 115 -7.17 27.46 -4.57
CA CYS A 115 -7.97 26.29 -4.92
C CYS A 115 -7.93 25.31 -3.73
N GLY A 116 -9.01 25.26 -2.95
CA GLY A 116 -8.96 24.54 -1.67
C GLY A 116 -10.31 24.04 -1.15
N THR A 117 -11.39 24.30 -1.87
CA THR A 117 -12.67 23.65 -1.60
C THR A 117 -12.82 22.48 -2.56
N HIS A 118 -12.66 21.27 -2.04
CA HIS A 118 -12.75 20.06 -2.84
C HIS A 118 -14.09 19.38 -2.57
N SER A 119 -14.74 18.91 -3.63
CA SER A 119 -16.00 18.20 -3.51
C SER A 119 -16.09 17.09 -4.55
N GLY A 120 -16.74 15.99 -4.16
CA GLY A 120 -16.90 14.80 -4.99
C GLY A 120 -16.39 13.55 -4.28
N ASN A 121 -16.84 12.39 -4.77
CA ASN A 121 -16.20 11.12 -4.50
C ASN A 121 -15.78 10.53 -5.85
N LEU A 122 -14.49 10.56 -6.14
CA LEU A 122 -13.94 10.05 -7.40
C LEU A 122 -13.86 8.53 -7.44
N CYS A 123 -13.76 7.90 -6.28
CA CYS A 123 -13.71 6.46 -6.11
C CYS A 123 -14.99 6.00 -5.40
N PRO A 124 -16.16 6.10 -6.07
CA PRO A 124 -17.32 5.41 -5.58
C PRO A 124 -17.05 3.91 -5.64
N ASP A 125 -17.43 3.24 -4.57
CA ASP A 125 -17.49 1.80 -4.53
C ASP A 125 -18.27 1.27 -5.73
N ASN A 126 -17.71 0.28 -6.43
CA ASN A 126 -18.29 -0.28 -7.64
C ASN A 126 -19.51 -1.20 -7.34
N GLY A 127 -19.80 -1.40 -6.04
CA GLY A 127 -20.86 -2.24 -5.51
C GLY A 127 -20.45 -3.69 -5.34
N LEU A 128 -19.19 -4.03 -5.58
CA LEU A 128 -18.63 -5.34 -5.32
C LEU A 128 -18.08 -5.38 -3.89
N PHE A 129 -18.50 -6.38 -3.12
CA PHE A 129 -18.03 -6.57 -1.75
C PHE A 129 -16.62 -7.19 -1.73
N CYS A 130 -16.33 -8.11 -2.66
CA CYS A 130 -15.16 -8.97 -2.59
C CYS A 130 -13.84 -8.35 -3.05
N ASP A 131 -13.85 -7.20 -3.71
CA ASP A 131 -12.66 -6.40 -4.01
C ASP A 131 -12.45 -5.26 -2.99
N GLY A 132 -13.40 -5.09 -2.06
CA GLY A 132 -13.36 -4.10 -1.01
C GLY A 132 -13.61 -2.68 -1.50
N PRO A 133 -13.60 -1.69 -0.59
CA PRO A 133 -13.84 -0.31 -0.96
C PRO A 133 -12.79 0.19 -1.96
N GLU A 134 -13.22 1.06 -2.86
CA GLU A 134 -12.33 1.72 -3.81
C GLU A 134 -11.51 2.80 -3.10
N VAL A 135 -10.19 2.67 -3.16
CA VAL A 135 -9.22 3.59 -2.57
C VAL A 135 -8.57 4.41 -3.66
N CYS A 136 -8.46 5.71 -3.39
CA CYS A 136 -7.83 6.63 -4.32
C CYS A 136 -6.30 6.56 -4.22
N ASN A 137 -5.63 6.34 -5.36
CA ASN A 137 -4.18 6.37 -5.46
C ASN A 137 -3.71 7.58 -6.28
N GLU A 138 -3.13 8.56 -5.57
CA GLU A 138 -2.61 9.81 -6.14
C GLU A 138 -1.37 9.58 -7.05
N SER A 139 -0.63 8.50 -6.83
CA SER A 139 0.57 8.23 -7.65
C SER A 139 0.22 7.71 -9.04
N THR A 140 -0.92 7.02 -9.15
CA THR A 140 -1.41 6.42 -10.40
C THR A 140 -2.59 7.19 -11.01
N ASN A 141 -3.13 8.18 -10.29
CA ASN A 141 -4.35 8.91 -10.64
C ASN A 141 -5.50 7.95 -10.96
N ALA A 142 -5.67 6.94 -10.09
CA ALA A 142 -6.63 5.86 -10.30
C ALA A 142 -7.33 5.45 -9.00
N CYS A 143 -8.52 4.89 -9.14
CA CYS A 143 -9.17 4.14 -8.07
C CYS A 143 -8.66 2.70 -8.13
N GLU A 144 -8.20 2.22 -6.98
CA GLU A 144 -7.71 0.88 -6.78
C GLU A 144 -8.51 0.26 -5.65
N SER A 145 -9.05 -0.93 -5.87
CA SER A 145 -9.80 -1.64 -4.85
C SER A 145 -8.86 -2.00 -3.69
N ALA A 146 -9.34 -1.84 -2.45
CA ALA A 146 -8.55 -2.13 -1.25
C ALA A 146 -8.13 -3.61 -1.15
N GLY A 147 -8.75 -4.48 -1.94
CA GLY A 147 -8.60 -5.92 -1.86
C GLY A 147 -9.73 -6.52 -1.02
N SER A 148 -9.79 -7.84 -1.04
CA SER A 148 -10.88 -8.56 -0.37
C SER A 148 -10.93 -8.22 1.12
N PRO A 149 -12.11 -7.88 1.67
CA PRO A 149 -12.27 -7.65 3.11
C PRO A 149 -12.22 -8.96 3.91
N CYS A 150 -12.22 -10.11 3.22
CA CYS A 150 -12.27 -11.44 3.79
C CYS A 150 -10.87 -11.90 4.20
N LEU A 151 -10.60 -11.82 5.51
CA LEU A 151 -9.32 -12.18 6.10
C LEU A 151 -9.17 -13.68 6.17
N TRP A 152 -7.95 -14.14 5.87
CA TRP A 152 -7.64 -15.54 5.86
C TRP A 152 -7.71 -16.09 7.29
N CYS A 153 -7.04 -15.47 8.27
CA CYS A 153 -6.88 -16.03 9.61
C CYS A 153 -8.13 -16.03 10.50
N GLU A 154 -9.13 -15.22 10.18
CA GLU A 154 -10.38 -15.21 10.93
C GLU A 154 -11.33 -16.37 10.53
N GLY A 155 -10.88 -17.26 9.63
CA GLY A 155 -11.68 -18.38 9.12
C GLY A 155 -12.67 -17.97 8.03
N TYR A 156 -12.52 -16.77 7.50
CA TYR A 156 -13.42 -16.14 6.54
C TYR A 156 -12.67 -15.86 5.24
N PHE A 157 -12.12 -16.90 4.60
CA PHE A 157 -11.27 -16.73 3.42
C PHE A 157 -12.01 -16.83 2.08
N THR A 158 -13.27 -17.29 2.09
CA THR A 158 -14.09 -17.32 0.89
C THR A 158 -15.00 -16.12 0.88
N CYS A 159 -14.88 -15.30 -0.15
CA CYS A 159 -15.76 -14.16 -0.34
C CYS A 159 -16.94 -14.52 -1.27
N ASP A 160 -18.16 -14.34 -0.78
CA ASP A 160 -19.39 -14.53 -1.55
C ASP A 160 -20.02 -13.18 -1.91
N GLU A 161 -19.84 -12.80 -3.17
CA GLU A 161 -20.38 -11.59 -3.78
C GLU A 161 -21.92 -11.60 -3.87
N GLY A 162 -22.56 -12.78 -3.88
CA GLY A 162 -24.02 -12.85 -3.95
C GLY A 162 -24.70 -12.49 -2.64
N THR A 163 -23.97 -12.58 -1.52
CA THR A 163 -24.49 -12.32 -0.17
C THR A 163 -23.76 -11.19 0.56
N ASP A 164 -22.81 -10.52 -0.11
CA ASP A 164 -21.92 -9.49 0.46
C ASP A 164 -21.29 -9.95 1.78
N ALA A 165 -20.82 -11.19 1.81
CA ALA A 165 -20.36 -11.82 3.05
C ALA A 165 -19.12 -12.68 2.83
N CYS A 166 -18.25 -12.65 3.84
CA CYS A 166 -17.22 -13.64 3.98
C CYS A 166 -17.83 -14.89 4.59
N VAL A 167 -17.70 -16.01 3.90
CA VAL A 167 -18.25 -17.29 4.32
C VAL A 167 -17.16 -18.14 4.96
N PHE A 168 -17.53 -18.74 6.09
CA PHE A 168 -16.67 -19.65 6.83
C PHE A 168 -16.78 -21.04 6.24
N ASP A 169 -15.66 -21.63 5.84
CA ASP A 169 -15.59 -23.05 5.49
C ASP A 169 -14.92 -23.83 6.63
N HIS A 170 -13.68 -23.45 6.97
CA HIS A 170 -12.90 -24.02 8.07
C HIS A 170 -11.89 -22.99 8.64
N LEU A 171 -11.46 -23.17 9.90
CA LEU A 171 -10.31 -22.41 10.39
C LEU A 171 -9.07 -22.79 9.58
N PRO A 172 -8.23 -21.83 9.14
CA PRO A 172 -7.13 -22.14 8.21
C PRO A 172 -5.98 -22.87 8.91
N CYS A 173 -5.71 -22.50 10.16
CA CYS A 173 -4.68 -23.13 10.99
C CYS A 173 -5.34 -23.81 12.19
N PRO A 174 -5.97 -24.98 11.98
CA PRO A 174 -6.36 -25.81 13.10
C PRO A 174 -5.11 -26.35 13.78
N ASP A 175 -5.16 -26.41 15.11
CA ASP A 175 -4.19 -27.16 15.92
C ASP A 175 -4.07 -28.59 15.37
N ASP A 176 -2.86 -29.00 15.01
CA ASP A 176 -2.58 -30.30 14.41
C ASP A 176 -2.44 -31.43 15.47
N GLY A 177 -2.55 -31.05 16.74
CA GLY A 177 -2.45 -31.93 17.91
C GLY A 177 -1.02 -32.20 18.35
N LEU A 178 -0.02 -31.51 17.79
CA LEU A 178 1.34 -31.52 18.29
C LEU A 178 1.50 -30.41 19.33
N TYR A 179 2.14 -30.74 20.44
CA TYR A 179 2.38 -29.80 21.52
C TYR A 179 3.75 -29.11 21.36
N CYS A 180 4.78 -29.82 20.86
CA CYS A 180 6.16 -29.31 20.84
C CYS A 180 6.52 -28.43 19.64
N ASP A 181 5.65 -28.29 18.65
CA ASP A 181 5.74 -27.22 17.67
C ASP A 181 5.01 -25.94 18.13
N GLY A 182 4.19 -26.06 19.17
CA GLY A 182 3.64 -24.96 19.92
C GLY A 182 2.28 -24.50 19.39
N THR A 183 1.95 -23.22 19.59
CA THR A 183 0.66 -22.71 19.13
C THR A 183 0.70 -22.42 17.63
N GLU A 184 -0.28 -22.96 16.91
CA GLU A 184 -0.53 -22.62 15.51
C GLU A 184 -0.83 -21.12 15.35
N GLU A 185 0.01 -20.45 14.58
CA GLU A 185 -0.07 -19.05 14.24
C GLU A 185 -0.37 -18.87 12.76
N CYS A 186 -1.36 -18.04 12.50
CA CYS A 186 -1.81 -17.78 11.15
C CYS A 186 -1.18 -16.49 10.60
N GLY A 187 -0.46 -16.58 9.48
CA GLY A 187 0.14 -15.44 8.81
C GLY A 187 -0.80 -14.81 7.79
N GLU A 188 -1.36 -13.63 8.08
CA GLU A 188 -2.27 -12.92 7.17
C GLU A 188 -1.59 -12.48 5.87
N GLU A 189 -0.32 -12.06 5.91
CA GLU A 189 0.40 -11.59 4.71
C GLU A 189 0.98 -12.74 3.86
N SER A 190 1.40 -13.82 4.51
CA SER A 190 1.96 -15.01 3.84
C SER A 190 0.88 -15.98 3.37
N HIS A 191 -0.33 -15.92 3.96
CA HIS A 191 -1.37 -16.93 3.84
C HIS A 191 -0.86 -18.35 4.17
N GLU A 192 -0.02 -18.44 5.18
CA GLU A 192 0.64 -19.67 5.62
C GLU A 192 0.38 -19.89 7.11
N CYS A 193 0.23 -21.16 7.50
CA CYS A 193 0.26 -21.56 8.90
C CYS A 193 1.71 -21.74 9.31
N GLY A 194 2.06 -21.11 10.43
CA GLY A 194 3.28 -21.39 11.17
C GLY A 194 2.92 -21.78 12.59
N HIS A 195 3.92 -22.01 13.41
CA HIS A 195 3.75 -22.37 14.81
C HIS A 195 4.79 -21.64 15.65
N SER A 196 4.53 -21.44 16.95
CA SER A 196 5.41 -20.67 17.82
C SER A 196 6.78 -21.33 18.06
N GLY A 197 6.91 -22.61 17.73
CA GLY A 197 8.04 -23.48 18.08
C GLY A 197 7.91 -24.03 19.50
N ASP A 198 8.95 -24.77 19.90
CA ASP A 198 9.07 -25.42 21.21
C ASP A 198 8.57 -24.51 22.36
N PRO A 199 7.45 -24.88 23.02
CA PRO A 199 6.87 -24.06 24.08
C PRO A 199 7.66 -24.15 25.39
N CYS A 200 8.62 -25.08 25.49
CA CYS A 200 9.32 -25.39 26.73
C CYS A 200 10.45 -24.42 27.04
N GLY A 201 10.71 -24.24 28.34
CA GLY A 201 11.76 -23.40 28.86
C GLY A 201 13.16 -23.98 28.67
N THR A 202 14.18 -23.17 28.91
CA THR A 202 15.57 -23.63 28.88
C THR A 202 15.82 -24.72 29.93
N GLY A 203 16.25 -25.91 29.52
CA GLY A 203 16.49 -27.04 30.41
C GLY A 203 15.30 -27.98 30.58
N GLU A 204 14.22 -27.75 29.85
CA GLU A 204 13.11 -28.68 29.72
C GLU A 204 13.22 -29.42 28.37
N ILE A 205 12.73 -30.65 28.33
CA ILE A 205 12.59 -31.45 27.12
C ILE A 205 11.10 -31.52 26.81
N CYS A 206 10.73 -31.15 25.60
CA CYS A 206 9.34 -31.24 25.20
C CYS A 206 8.91 -32.69 24.96
N ASN A 207 7.80 -33.09 25.58
CA ASN A 207 7.21 -34.42 25.49
C ASN A 207 5.83 -34.34 24.82
N GLU A 208 5.79 -34.79 23.56
CA GLU A 208 4.58 -34.82 22.74
C GLU A 208 3.53 -35.83 23.24
N GLU A 209 3.92 -36.92 23.89
CA GLU A 209 2.94 -37.92 24.34
C GLU A 209 2.17 -37.45 25.57
N ALA A 210 2.79 -36.56 26.36
CA ALA A 210 2.24 -36.04 27.60
C ALA A 210 1.66 -34.61 27.44
N ASP A 211 1.80 -33.99 26.27
CA ASP A 211 1.53 -32.57 26.02
C ASP A 211 2.18 -31.68 27.10
N ALA A 212 3.44 -31.95 27.43
CA ALA A 212 4.11 -31.36 28.59
C ALA A 212 5.61 -31.08 28.37
N CYS A 213 6.14 -30.21 29.22
CA CYS A 213 7.57 -29.95 29.33
C CYS A 213 8.13 -30.72 30.52
N ASP A 214 8.96 -31.72 30.23
CA ASP A 214 9.62 -32.54 31.24
C ASP A 214 10.95 -31.92 31.64
N SER A 215 11.36 -32.11 32.89
CA SER A 215 12.66 -31.62 33.35
C SER A 215 13.78 -32.46 32.75
N ALA A 216 14.79 -31.84 32.13
CA ALA A 216 15.94 -32.57 31.61
C ALA A 216 16.81 -33.22 32.70
N ASP A 217 16.51 -32.93 33.98
CA ASP A 217 17.18 -33.44 35.18
C ASP A 217 16.52 -34.71 35.74
N ASP A 218 15.52 -35.30 35.06
CA ASP A 218 15.08 -36.67 35.36
C ASP A 218 16.10 -37.68 34.78
N ASP A 219 17.37 -37.52 35.18
CA ASP A 219 18.24 -38.68 35.30
C ASP A 219 17.53 -39.62 36.27
N ASP A 220 17.26 -40.84 35.80
CA ASP A 220 16.87 -42.04 36.55
C ASP A 220 17.91 -42.39 37.64
N ASP A 221 18.24 -41.43 38.51
CA ASP A 221 19.08 -41.58 39.70
C ASP A 221 18.20 -41.96 40.92
N ASP A 222 17.04 -42.58 40.70
CA ASP A 222 16.42 -43.47 41.69
C ASP A 222 17.11 -44.86 41.71
N ASN A 223 18.41 -44.88 41.38
CA ASN A 223 19.35 -45.92 41.74
C ASN A 223 20.38 -45.39 42.75
N ASP A 224 19.90 -44.76 43.83
CA ASP A 224 20.66 -44.59 45.07
C ASP A 224 20.19 -45.63 46.08
N ASP A 225 20.78 -46.82 45.95
CA ASP A 225 21.37 -47.59 47.04
C ASP A 225 20.81 -47.29 48.45
N ASN A 226 19.88 -48.14 48.89
CA ASN A 226 19.77 -48.43 50.32
C ASN A 226 20.00 -49.94 50.57
N ASP A 227 21.01 -50.49 49.90
CA ASP A 227 21.82 -51.56 50.45
C ASP A 227 22.84 -50.91 51.39
N ASP A 228 22.51 -50.81 52.68
CA ASP A 228 23.47 -51.12 53.74
C ASP A 228 22.83 -51.13 55.14
N ASN A 229 22.82 -52.34 55.71
CA ASN A 229 22.96 -52.65 57.13
C ASN A 229 21.95 -52.04 58.11
N ASP A 230 20.92 -52.83 58.41
CA ASP A 230 20.61 -53.13 59.81
C ASP A 230 20.57 -54.65 59.99
N ASP A 231 21.77 -55.20 60.28
CA ASP A 231 21.93 -56.42 61.07
C ASP A 231 21.02 -56.32 62.30
N ASN A 232 19.87 -56.97 62.24
CA ASN A 232 19.13 -57.31 63.44
C ASN A 232 18.99 -58.82 63.48
N ASP A 233 20.03 -59.42 64.07
CA ASP A 233 19.95 -60.64 64.85
C ASP A 233 18.57 -60.78 65.50
N ASP A 234 17.81 -61.78 65.07
CA ASP A 234 17.04 -62.63 65.98
C ASP A 234 16.44 -63.80 65.18
N ASN A 235 17.13 -64.94 65.29
CA ASN A 235 16.56 -66.25 65.64
C ASN A 235 15.29 -66.72 64.90
N ASP A 236 15.42 -67.78 64.10
CA ASP A 236 15.05 -69.13 64.57
C ASP A 236 15.33 -70.18 63.49
N ASP A 237 16.21 -71.12 63.86
CA ASP A 237 16.17 -72.56 63.57
C ASP A 237 15.25 -73.05 62.45
N ASN A 238 15.82 -73.63 61.39
CA ASN A 238 15.84 -75.10 61.30
C ASN A 238 16.60 -75.66 60.09
N ASP A 239 17.40 -76.68 60.41
CA ASP A 239 17.65 -77.91 59.67
C ASP A 239 18.37 -77.85 58.31
N ASP A 240 19.69 -78.06 58.43
CA ASP A 240 20.45 -79.06 57.68
C ASP A 240 19.60 -79.98 56.79
N ASN A 241 19.76 -79.85 55.47
CA ASN A 241 19.89 -81.03 54.63
C ASN A 241 20.71 -80.71 53.38
N ASP A 242 22.00 -80.99 53.49
CA ASP A 242 22.89 -81.23 52.36
C ASP A 242 22.37 -82.41 51.51
N ASP A 243 22.62 -82.31 50.21
CA ASP A 243 22.69 -83.35 49.19
C ASP A 243 21.38 -84.10 48.84
N ASN A 244 20.83 -83.89 47.63
CA ASN A 244 21.28 -84.58 46.42
C ASN A 244 20.27 -84.45 45.25
N ASP A 245 20.84 -84.51 44.05
CA ASP A 245 20.32 -85.08 42.80
C ASP A 245 19.29 -84.31 41.94
N ASP A 246 19.86 -83.81 40.84
CA ASP A 246 19.53 -84.14 39.45
C ASP A 246 18.23 -83.65 38.81
N ASN A 247 18.50 -82.94 37.70
CA ASN A 247 17.92 -83.07 36.37
C ASN A 247 17.00 -81.96 35.83
N ASP A 248 17.50 -81.45 34.69
CA ASP A 248 16.78 -81.20 33.44
C ASP A 248 15.92 -79.93 33.36
N ASP A 249 16.46 -78.90 32.70
CA ASP A 249 16.17 -78.60 31.28
C ASP A 249 16.84 -77.24 30.91
N ASN A 250 17.95 -77.27 30.15
CA ASN A 250 18.01 -77.02 28.69
C ASN A 250 17.69 -75.55 28.31
N ASP A 251 18.70 -74.79 27.90
CA ASP A 251 19.04 -74.46 26.49
C ASP A 251 18.29 -73.17 26.08
N ASP A 252 18.83 -72.13 25.44
CA ASP A 252 20.08 -71.91 24.74
C ASP A 252 20.35 -70.39 24.70
N ASN A 253 21.63 -70.05 24.68
CA ASN A 253 22.18 -68.78 24.25
C ASN A 253 22.31 -68.82 22.71
N ASP A 254 22.47 -67.65 22.08
CA ASP A 254 22.69 -67.41 20.62
C ASP A 254 21.36 -67.20 19.86
N ASP A 255 21.08 -66.01 19.30
CA ASP A 255 21.67 -65.57 18.04
C ASP A 255 21.94 -64.06 17.98
N ASN A 256 23.19 -63.74 17.66
CA ASN A 256 23.63 -62.52 17.03
C ASN A 256 23.84 -62.82 15.53
N ASP A 257 23.71 -61.80 14.69
CA ASP A 257 23.99 -61.74 13.24
C ASP A 257 22.82 -62.06 12.29
N ASP A 258 22.32 -61.01 11.60
CA ASP A 258 22.54 -60.86 10.16
C ASP A 258 21.98 -59.51 9.65
N ASN A 259 22.92 -58.56 9.46
CA ASN A 259 22.80 -57.51 8.45
C ASN A 259 23.06 -58.16 7.09
N ASP A 260 22.12 -58.07 6.14
CA ASP A 260 22.35 -57.87 4.71
C ASP A 260 21.01 -58.05 3.98
N ASP A 261 20.57 -57.01 3.26
CA ASP A 261 20.08 -57.11 1.87
C ASP A 261 19.54 -55.75 1.40
N ASN A 262 20.46 -54.95 0.86
CA ASN A 262 20.20 -54.08 -0.28
C ASN A 262 20.01 -54.97 -1.51
N ASP A 263 18.92 -54.82 -2.26
CA ASP A 263 18.94 -54.50 -3.71
C ASP A 263 17.58 -54.73 -4.39
N ASP A 264 17.30 -53.83 -5.34
CA ASP A 264 16.53 -53.94 -6.58
C ASP A 264 15.00 -53.71 -6.61
N ASN A 265 14.65 -52.46 -7.01
CA ASN A 265 13.99 -52.09 -8.27
C ASN A 265 13.01 -53.08 -8.95
N ASP A 266 11.77 -52.64 -9.25
CA ASP A 266 11.34 -52.16 -10.59
C ASP A 266 9.80 -52.07 -10.72
N ASP A 267 9.37 -51.29 -11.74
CA ASP A 267 8.03 -51.12 -12.35
C ASP A 267 7.18 -49.95 -11.78
N ASN A 268 7.31 -48.71 -12.23
CA ASN A 268 6.91 -48.13 -13.53
C ASN A 268 5.44 -48.36 -13.90
N ASP A 269 4.65 -47.28 -13.96
CA ASP A 269 3.70 -47.09 -15.06
C ASP A 269 3.40 -45.60 -15.33
N ASP A 270 3.68 -45.29 -16.58
CA ASP A 270 3.68 -44.07 -17.38
C ASP A 270 2.26 -43.79 -17.92
N TRP A 271 1.76 -42.55 -17.89
CA TRP A 271 0.63 -42.10 -18.73
C TRP A 271 0.84 -40.65 -19.17
N ILE A 272 1.63 -40.48 -20.23
CA ILE A 272 1.57 -39.35 -21.14
C ILE A 272 0.94 -39.87 -22.43
N ASP A 273 -0.26 -39.39 -22.76
CA ASP A 273 -0.83 -39.47 -24.11
C ASP A 273 -0.84 -38.06 -24.71
N ASP A 274 0.04 -37.87 -25.69
CA ASP A 274 -0.06 -36.87 -26.75
C ASP A 274 -1.18 -37.30 -27.72
N ASP A 275 -2.14 -36.42 -28.01
CA ASP A 275 -2.89 -36.47 -29.26
C ASP A 275 -2.97 -35.07 -29.90
N ASP A 276 -2.24 -34.97 -31.00
CA ASP A 276 -2.24 -33.95 -32.03
C ASP A 276 -3.48 -34.11 -32.93
N ASP A 277 -4.28 -33.06 -33.13
CA ASP A 277 -4.97 -32.90 -34.42
C ASP A 277 -5.14 -31.43 -34.85
N THR A 278 -4.34 -31.09 -35.85
CA THR A 278 -4.43 -29.91 -36.71
C THR A 278 -5.65 -29.93 -37.68
N THR A 279 -6.22 -28.73 -37.88
CA THR A 279 -6.84 -28.22 -39.14
C THR A 279 -8.19 -28.75 -39.67
N GLY A 280 -9.14 -27.80 -39.77
CA GLY A 280 -9.84 -27.52 -41.04
C GLY A 280 -11.33 -27.89 -41.13
N GLY A 281 -12.18 -26.92 -41.47
CA GLY A 281 -13.52 -27.25 -41.96
C GLY A 281 -14.56 -26.14 -41.96
N VAL A 282 -14.43 -25.18 -42.87
CA VAL A 282 -15.52 -24.27 -43.27
C VAL A 282 -16.56 -25.06 -44.09
N ARG A 283 -17.87 -24.93 -43.76
CA ARG A 283 -19.07 -25.06 -44.64
C ARG A 283 -20.32 -24.87 -43.76
N ALA A 284 -21.16 -23.83 -43.88
CA ALA A 284 -21.95 -23.33 -45.02
C ALA A 284 -23.00 -24.33 -45.55
N GLY A 285 -24.28 -23.94 -45.44
CA GLY A 285 -25.49 -24.58 -45.98
C GLY A 285 -26.47 -24.90 -44.84
N GLY A 286 -27.50 -24.08 -44.58
CA GLY A 286 -28.73 -23.94 -45.38
C GLY A 286 -29.84 -24.71 -44.65
N GLU A 287 -31.11 -24.32 -44.54
CA GLU A 287 -31.96 -23.41 -45.30
C GLU A 287 -33.15 -22.99 -44.40
N ASP A 288 -33.57 -21.74 -44.57
CA ASP A 288 -34.95 -21.23 -44.71
C ASP A 288 -36.12 -21.76 -43.87
N SER A 289 -36.81 -20.84 -43.18
CA SER A 289 -38.24 -20.53 -43.43
C SER A 289 -38.71 -19.27 -42.68
N ASP A 290 -38.84 -18.19 -43.44
CA ASP A 290 -39.93 -17.19 -43.48
C ASP A 290 -40.88 -16.99 -42.30
N ASN A 291 -40.88 -15.76 -41.76
CA ASN A 291 -42.00 -14.78 -41.78
C ASN A 291 -41.61 -13.63 -40.82
N GLY A 292 -41.58 -12.36 -41.17
CA GLY A 292 -42.38 -11.61 -42.14
C GLY A 292 -43.06 -10.45 -41.41
N SER A 293 -42.78 -9.22 -41.88
CA SER A 293 -43.50 -7.96 -41.57
C SER A 293 -43.18 -7.30 -40.20
N GLY A 294 -42.89 -6.01 -40.09
CA GLY A 294 -43.03 -4.92 -41.05
C GLY A 294 -42.53 -3.60 -40.45
N CYS A 295 -42.41 -2.62 -41.35
CA CYS A 295 -41.77 -1.32 -41.22
C CYS A 295 -42.31 -0.37 -40.13
N SER A 296 -41.38 0.50 -39.70
CA SER A 296 -41.48 1.97 -39.50
C SER A 296 -42.56 2.56 -38.60
N CYS A 297 -42.09 3.28 -37.58
CA CYS A 297 -42.27 4.72 -37.39
C CYS A 297 -40.96 5.29 -36.83
#